data_AF-A0ABD6EXW4-F1
#
_entry.id   AF-A0ABD6EXW4-F1
#
_cell.length_a   1.000
_cell.length_b   1.000
_cell.length_c   1.000
_cell.angle_alpha   90.00
_cell.angle_beta   90.00
_cell.angle_gamma   90.00
#
_symmetry.space_group_name_H-M   'P 1'
#
loop_
_entity.id
_entity.type
_entity.pdbx_description
1 polymer ?
#
loop_
_entity_poly.entity_id
_entity_poly.type
_entity_poly.pdbx_seq_one_letter_code
_entity_poly.pdbx_strand_id
1 'polypeptide(L)'
;MALSLFTALSLAIVYRITINFSDIPYSPQLARPGSEDFLNVAQRVNDALQNVLKPIPGSHRVSVLRFRYHQVIGSLVTFDIYSDSADHHALHHMLKAAIAAGHIGNYAVGQEGFEFHVLKGAGNTRYCFLIFILIVLRSKTCPFVSGHSFN
;
A
#
# COMPACT_ATOMS: atom_id res chain seq x y z
N MET A 1 -8.00 6.32 22.96
CA MET A 1 -7.73 7.38 21.96
C MET A 1 -7.66 6.70 20.60
N ALA A 2 -8.62 6.96 19.70
CA ALA A 2 -8.61 6.37 18.36
C ALA A 2 -7.88 7.33 17.40
N LEU A 3 -6.73 6.91 16.89
CA LEU A 3 -6.10 7.59 15.75
C LEU A 3 -7.03 7.45 14.54
N SER A 4 -7.22 8.54 13.80
CA SER A 4 -8.00 8.47 12.56
C SER A 4 -7.31 7.52 11.58
N LEU A 5 -8.09 6.81 10.75
CA LEU A 5 -7.55 5.93 9.70
C LEU A 5 -6.55 6.67 8.80
N PHE A 6 -6.80 7.95 8.52
CA PHE A 6 -5.92 8.81 7.73
C PHE A 6 -4.57 9.06 8.42
N THR A 7 -4.57 9.27 9.74
CA THR A 7 -3.35 9.47 10.54
C THR A 7 -2.55 8.18 10.67
N ALA A 8 -3.22 7.03 10.79
CA ALA A 8 -2.56 5.73 10.80
C ALA A 8 -1.89 5.42 9.45
N LEU A 9 -2.57 5.73 8.33
CA LEU A 9 -2.03 5.53 6.98
C LEU A 9 -0.90 6.51 6.63
N SER A 10 -0.89 7.73 7.17
CA SER A 10 0.14 8.72 6.87
C SER A 10 1.49 8.44 7.55
N LEU A 11 1.48 7.65 8.63
CA LEU A 11 2.68 7.17 9.32
C LEU A 11 3.14 5.80 8.84
N ALA A 12 2.30 5.09 8.06
CA ALA A 12 2.61 3.75 7.58
C ALA A 12 3.73 3.77 6.54
N ILE A 13 4.62 2.78 6.63
CA ILE A 13 5.56 2.46 5.56
C ILE A 13 4.82 1.56 4.57
N VAL A 14 4.93 1.88 3.29
CA VAL A 14 4.27 1.15 2.22
C VAL A 14 5.31 0.31 1.50
N TYR A 15 5.23 -1.00 1.63
CA TYR A 15 6.06 -1.90 0.84
C TYR A 15 5.28 -2.27 -0.41
N ARG A 16 5.85 -2.04 -1.59
CA ARG A 16 5.27 -2.44 -2.86
C ARG A 16 5.98 -3.68 -3.37
N ILE A 17 5.22 -4.75 -3.52
CA ILE A 17 5.74 -6.06 -3.90
C ILE A 17 5.07 -6.50 -5.20
N THR A 18 5.85 -7.14 -6.07
CA THR A 18 5.34 -7.88 -7.23
C THR A 18 5.79 -9.33 -7.13
N ILE A 19 4.85 -10.28 -7.27
CA ILE A 19 5.12 -11.73 -7.26
C ILE A 19 4.41 -12.36 -8.46
N ASN A 20 5.02 -13.41 -9.01
CA ASN A 20 4.37 -14.27 -9.98
C ASN A 20 3.46 -15.30 -9.29
N PHE A 21 2.16 -15.24 -9.58
CA PHE A 21 1.17 -16.23 -9.20
C PHE A 21 0.79 -17.05 -10.43
N SER A 22 1.47 -18.18 -10.64
CA SER A 22 1.34 -19.01 -11.85
C SER A 22 -0.04 -19.66 -11.97
N ASP A 23 -0.69 -19.95 -10.83
CA ASP A 23 -2.01 -20.61 -10.81
C ASP A 23 -3.20 -19.65 -11.03
N ILE A 24 -2.94 -18.35 -11.16
CA ILE A 24 -4.00 -17.39 -11.42
C ILE A 24 -4.17 -17.23 -12.93
N PRO A 25 -5.27 -17.71 -13.54
CA PRO A 25 -5.51 -17.51 -14.96
C PRO A 25 -5.75 -16.03 -15.24
N TYR A 26 -5.03 -15.49 -16.20
CA TYR A 26 -5.19 -14.10 -16.58
C TYR A 26 -6.43 -13.89 -17.45
N SER A 27 -7.19 -12.83 -17.17
CA SER A 27 -8.29 -12.35 -18.03
C SER A 27 -8.23 -10.83 -18.20
N PRO A 28 -8.79 -10.28 -19.29
CA PRO A 28 -8.94 -8.83 -19.45
C PRO A 28 -9.73 -8.16 -18.31
N GLN A 29 -10.66 -8.89 -17.70
CA GLN A 29 -11.45 -8.44 -16.55
C GLN A 29 -10.59 -8.37 -15.30
N LEU A 30 -9.76 -9.38 -15.05
CA LEU A 30 -8.80 -9.40 -13.94
C LEU A 30 -7.80 -8.23 -14.03
N ALA A 31 -7.51 -7.74 -15.23
CA ALA A 31 -6.64 -6.58 -15.45
C ALA A 31 -7.29 -5.23 -15.10
N ARG A 32 -8.62 -5.17 -14.93
CA ARG A 32 -9.40 -3.94 -14.71
C ARG A 32 -9.72 -3.79 -13.22
N PRO A 33 -9.08 -2.85 -12.50
CA PRO A 33 -9.43 -2.57 -11.11
C PRO A 33 -10.93 -2.27 -10.97
N GLY A 34 -11.58 -2.90 -9.99
CA GLY A 34 -13.01 -2.73 -9.72
C GLY A 34 -13.94 -3.62 -10.55
N SER A 35 -13.44 -4.44 -11.47
CA SER A 35 -14.23 -5.52 -12.06
C SER A 35 -14.55 -6.60 -11.01
N GLU A 36 -15.61 -7.38 -11.23
CA GLU A 36 -15.97 -8.47 -10.32
C GLU A 36 -14.84 -9.51 -10.19
N ASP A 37 -14.26 -9.94 -11.33
CA ASP A 37 -13.09 -10.84 -11.35
C ASP A 37 -11.92 -10.29 -10.55
N PHE A 38 -11.61 -8.99 -10.75
CA PHE A 38 -10.55 -8.32 -10.00
C PHE A 38 -10.83 -8.38 -8.50
N LEU A 39 -12.02 -7.96 -8.07
CA LEU A 39 -12.36 -7.89 -6.64
C LEU A 39 -12.35 -9.27 -5.99
N ASN A 40 -12.90 -10.28 -6.66
CA ASN A 40 -12.98 -11.65 -6.15
C ASN A 40 -11.59 -12.32 -6.04
N VAL A 41 -10.72 -12.13 -7.04
CA VAL A 41 -9.35 -12.68 -7.00
C VAL A 41 -8.48 -11.87 -6.04
N ALA A 42 -8.57 -10.53 -6.07
CA ALA A 42 -7.83 -9.66 -5.16
C ALA A 42 -8.14 -9.97 -3.69
N GLN A 43 -9.40 -10.19 -3.35
CA GLN A 43 -9.79 -10.55 -1.98
C GLN A 43 -9.14 -11.87 -1.54
N ARG A 44 -9.22 -12.92 -2.36
CA ARG A 44 -8.61 -14.23 -2.03
C ARG A 44 -7.09 -14.15 -1.90
N VAL A 45 -6.43 -13.39 -2.79
CA VAL A 45 -4.99 -13.16 -2.71
C VAL A 45 -4.62 -12.34 -1.48
N ASN A 46 -5.40 -11.29 -1.15
CA ASN A 46 -5.23 -10.52 0.08
C ASN A 46 -5.31 -11.43 1.31
N ASP A 47 -6.32 -12.30 1.40
CA ASP A 47 -6.50 -13.21 2.53
C ASP A 47 -5.33 -14.19 2.66
N ALA A 48 -4.86 -14.76 1.54
CA ALA A 48 -3.69 -15.64 1.52
C ALA A 48 -2.42 -14.92 1.98
N LEU A 49 -2.15 -13.72 1.46
CA LEU A 49 -1.01 -12.90 1.86
C LEU A 49 -1.11 -12.45 3.32
N GLN A 50 -2.30 -12.05 3.78
CA GLN A 50 -2.53 -11.65 5.15
C GLN A 50 -2.24 -12.80 6.12
N ASN A 51 -2.58 -14.04 5.76
CA ASN A 51 -2.24 -15.24 6.54
C ASN A 51 -0.73 -15.46 6.63
N VAL A 52 -0.01 -15.24 5.54
CA VAL A 52 1.45 -15.33 5.47
C VAL A 52 2.11 -14.29 6.38
N LEU A 53 1.51 -13.10 6.52
CA LEU A 53 2.01 -12.02 7.40
C LEU A 53 1.65 -12.18 8.88
N LYS A 54 0.68 -13.02 9.26
CA LYS A 54 0.23 -13.19 10.65
C LYS A 54 1.34 -13.44 11.68
N PRO A 55 2.41 -14.21 11.37
CA PRO A 55 3.49 -14.45 12.34
C PRO A 55 4.38 -13.22 12.62
N ILE A 56 4.32 -12.18 11.76
CA ILE A 56 5.15 -10.99 11.94
C ILE A 56 4.48 -10.05 12.94
N PRO A 57 5.18 -9.63 14.00
CA PRO A 57 4.63 -8.67 14.96
C PRO A 57 4.37 -7.31 14.29
N GLY A 58 3.38 -6.57 14.80
CA GLY A 58 2.97 -5.28 14.28
C GLY A 58 1.69 -5.33 13.45
N SER A 59 1.25 -4.16 12.97
CA SER A 59 0.07 -4.03 12.12
C SER A 59 0.48 -4.02 10.66
N HIS A 60 0.11 -5.08 9.95
CA HIS A 60 0.37 -5.24 8.52
C HIS A 60 -0.96 -5.39 7.79
N ARG A 61 -1.20 -4.57 6.78
CA ARG A 61 -2.39 -4.66 5.93
C ARG A 61 -2.02 -4.78 4.48
N VAL A 62 -2.56 -5.80 3.80
CA VAL A 62 -2.33 -6.04 2.38
C VAL A 62 -3.39 -5.36 1.53
N SER A 63 -3.00 -4.84 0.37
CA SER A 63 -3.89 -4.39 -0.68
C SER A 63 -3.33 -4.71 -2.06
N VAL A 64 -3.95 -5.65 -2.77
CA VAL A 64 -3.68 -5.87 -4.19
C VAL A 64 -4.04 -4.63 -5.01
N LEU A 65 -3.09 -4.19 -5.85
CA LEU A 65 -3.24 -3.00 -6.69
C LEU A 65 -3.65 -3.35 -8.12
N ARG A 66 -2.98 -4.36 -8.69
CA ARG A 66 -3.16 -4.73 -10.10
C ARG A 66 -2.68 -6.14 -10.38
N PHE A 67 -3.29 -6.75 -11.39
CA PHE A 67 -2.81 -7.94 -12.05
C PHE A 67 -2.22 -7.57 -13.40
N ARG A 68 -1.12 -8.20 -13.79
CA ARG A 68 -0.50 -8.05 -15.10
C ARG A 68 -0.18 -9.41 -15.67
N TYR A 69 -0.35 -9.54 -16.98
CA TYR A 69 0.12 -10.72 -17.69
C TYR A 69 1.58 -10.55 -18.12
N HIS A 70 2.35 -11.62 -17.97
CA HIS A 70 3.69 -11.76 -18.50
C HIS A 70 3.76 -13.06 -19.32
N GLN A 71 4.19 -12.96 -20.58
CA GLN A 71 4.12 -14.07 -21.54
C GLN A 71 4.88 -15.32 -21.11
N VAL A 72 6.00 -15.16 -20.39
CA VAL A 72 6.86 -16.26 -19.98
C VAL A 72 6.47 -16.87 -18.63
N ILE A 73 6.12 -16.04 -17.65
CA ILE A 73 6.01 -16.45 -16.24
C ILE A 73 4.56 -16.50 -15.74
N GLY A 74 3.61 -15.89 -16.46
CA GLY A 74 2.18 -15.93 -16.13
C GLY A 74 1.66 -14.64 -15.49
N SER A 75 0.87 -14.76 -14.43
CA SER A 75 0.17 -13.64 -13.81
C SER A 75 0.99 -12.98 -12.70
N LEU A 76 1.48 -11.78 -12.96
CA LEU A 76 2.13 -10.93 -11.97
C LEU A 76 1.09 -10.18 -11.14
N VAL A 77 1.17 -10.34 -9.82
CA VAL A 77 0.34 -9.61 -8.87
C VAL A 77 1.20 -8.56 -8.18
N THR A 78 0.80 -7.29 -8.31
CA THR A 78 1.41 -6.20 -7.54
C THR A 78 0.48 -5.80 -6.40
N PHE A 79 1.02 -5.76 -5.19
CA PHE A 79 0.29 -5.40 -3.98
C PHE A 79 1.13 -4.52 -3.07
N ASP A 80 0.44 -3.73 -2.24
CA ASP A 80 1.05 -2.93 -1.20
C ASP A 80 0.82 -3.58 0.17
N ILE A 81 1.84 -3.54 1.02
CA ILE A 81 1.73 -3.82 2.46
C ILE A 81 1.91 -2.51 3.20
N TYR A 82 0.88 -2.09 3.91
CA TYR A 82 0.93 -0.97 4.85
C TYR A 82 1.37 -1.53 6.20
N SER A 83 2.51 -1.08 6.69
CA SER A 83 3.08 -1.52 7.97
C SER A 83 3.34 -0.35 8.90
N ASP A 84 3.15 -0.57 10.20
CA ASP A 84 3.63 0.33 11.25
C ASP A 84 5.11 0.08 11.61
N SER A 85 5.69 -1.02 11.13
CA SER A 85 7.08 -1.39 11.39
C SER A 85 8.03 -0.95 10.27
N ALA A 86 9.14 -0.33 10.68
CA ALA A 86 10.27 -0.01 9.81
C ALA A 86 11.22 -1.20 9.58
N ASP A 87 11.01 -2.32 10.28
CA ASP A 87 11.79 -3.53 10.06
C ASP A 87 11.31 -4.28 8.81
N HIS A 88 11.85 -3.84 7.68
CA HIS A 88 11.62 -4.45 6.38
C HIS A 88 12.31 -5.81 6.22
N HIS A 89 13.28 -6.17 7.08
CA HIS A 89 14.02 -7.42 6.94
C HIS A 89 13.13 -8.62 7.25
N ALA A 90 12.32 -8.54 8.32
CA ALA A 90 11.37 -9.59 8.68
C ALA A 90 10.35 -9.84 7.56
N LEU A 91 9.76 -8.76 7.01
CA LEU A 91 8.80 -8.81 5.90
C LEU A 91 9.41 -9.42 4.64
N HIS A 92 10.57 -8.92 4.23
CA HIS A 92 11.25 -9.40 3.04
C HIS A 92 11.69 -10.86 3.19
N HIS A 93 12.24 -11.25 4.35
CA HIS A 93 12.66 -12.62 4.62
C HIS A 93 11.47 -13.58 4.57
N MET A 94 10.37 -13.24 5.22
CA MET A 94 9.19 -14.08 5.29
C MET A 94 8.54 -14.25 3.91
N LEU A 95 8.40 -13.17 3.13
CA LEU A 95 7.91 -13.25 1.75
C LEU A 95 8.85 -14.10 0.87
N LYS A 96 10.17 -13.90 0.96
CA LYS A 96 11.11 -14.74 0.22
C LYS A 96 10.99 -16.22 0.59
N ALA A 97 10.82 -16.53 1.87
CA ALA A 97 10.64 -17.91 2.33
C ALA A 97 9.35 -18.53 1.78
N ALA A 98 8.24 -17.78 1.76
CA ALA A 98 6.97 -18.23 1.19
C ALA A 98 7.08 -18.48 -0.33
N ILE A 99 7.75 -17.58 -1.06
CA ILE A 99 7.99 -17.75 -2.49
C ILE A 99 8.94 -18.92 -2.76
N ALA A 100 9.97 -19.12 -1.93
CA ALA A 100 10.89 -20.25 -2.03
C ALA A 100 10.21 -21.60 -1.76
N ALA A 101 9.18 -21.63 -0.90
CA ALA A 101 8.32 -22.79 -0.71
C ALA A 101 7.39 -23.06 -1.92
N GLY A 102 7.32 -22.12 -2.87
CA GLY A 102 6.57 -22.23 -4.11
C GLY A 102 5.06 -22.03 -3.97
N HIS A 103 4.56 -21.73 -2.76
CA HIS A 103 3.12 -21.57 -2.53
C HIS A 103 2.81 -20.44 -1.54
N ILE A 104 1.77 -19.66 -1.85
CA ILE A 104 1.16 -18.68 -0.96
C ILE A 104 -0.32 -19.05 -0.80
N GLY A 105 -0.66 -19.61 0.36
CA GLY A 105 -1.98 -20.23 0.55
C GLY A 105 -2.18 -21.37 -0.44
N ASN A 106 -3.24 -21.27 -1.25
CA ASN A 106 -3.59 -22.28 -2.26
C ASN A 106 -3.08 -21.94 -3.67
N TYR A 107 -2.21 -20.94 -3.80
CA TYR A 107 -1.67 -20.52 -5.09
C TYR A 107 -0.22 -20.94 -5.22
N ALA A 108 0.13 -21.61 -6.32
CA ALA A 108 1.53 -21.74 -6.72
C ALA A 108 2.09 -20.36 -7.10
N VAL A 109 3.31 -20.10 -6.63
CA VAL A 109 4.03 -18.85 -6.86
C VAL A 109 5.44 -19.12 -7.36
N GLY A 110 5.92 -18.24 -8.24
CA GLY A 110 7.26 -18.29 -8.81
C GLY A 110 8.20 -17.25 -8.19
N GLN A 111 9.49 -17.57 -8.17
CA GLN A 111 10.55 -16.61 -7.80
C GLN A 111 10.83 -15.57 -8.89
N GLU A 112 10.44 -15.87 -10.12
CA GLU A 112 10.67 -15.02 -11.28
C GLU A 112 9.82 -13.76 -11.21
N GLY A 113 10.40 -12.60 -11.56
CA GLY A 113 9.69 -11.33 -11.51
C GLY A 113 9.36 -10.84 -10.09
N PHE A 114 9.98 -11.41 -9.06
CA PHE A 114 9.88 -10.90 -7.70
C PHE A 114 10.52 -9.53 -7.57
N GLU A 115 9.73 -8.54 -7.15
CA GLU A 115 10.19 -7.19 -6.87
C GLU A 115 9.75 -6.77 -5.47
N PHE A 116 10.64 -6.11 -4.72
CA PHE A 116 10.34 -5.59 -3.39
C PHE A 116 10.86 -4.15 -3.29
N HIS A 117 9.94 -3.19 -3.14
CA HIS A 117 10.25 -1.77 -3.05
C HIS A 117 9.72 -1.19 -1.75
N VAL A 118 10.55 -0.42 -1.05
CA VAL A 118 10.13 0.33 0.14
C VAL A 118 9.70 1.73 -0.29
N LEU A 119 8.40 2.02 -0.22
CA LEU A 119 7.83 3.34 -0.42
C LEU A 119 7.63 3.96 0.96
N LYS A 120 8.40 5.01 1.29
CA LYS A 120 8.15 5.75 2.54
C LYS A 120 6.81 6.47 2.42
N GLY A 121 5.88 6.19 3.33
CA GLY A 121 4.65 6.97 3.48
C GLY A 121 4.99 8.44 3.71
N ALA A 122 4.02 9.33 3.44
CA ALA A 122 4.15 10.79 3.40
C ALA A 122 4.65 11.47 4.70
N GLY A 123 5.10 10.72 5.70
CA GLY A 123 5.75 11.20 6.91
C GLY A 123 7.20 11.66 6.75
N ASN A 124 7.84 11.51 5.58
CA ASN A 124 9.21 12.05 5.37
C ASN A 124 9.26 13.44 4.69
N THR A 125 8.11 14.10 4.53
CA THR A 125 8.04 15.52 4.16
C THR A 125 7.83 16.41 5.38
N ARG A 126 8.53 16.12 6.49
CA ARG A 126 8.52 16.97 7.70
C ARG A 126 9.13 18.37 7.51
N TYR A 127 9.54 18.74 6.29
CA TYR A 127 9.99 20.09 5.96
C TYR A 127 9.09 20.89 5.00
N CYS A 128 8.03 20.31 4.43
CA CYS A 128 7.16 21.06 3.50
C CYS A 128 5.74 21.31 4.05
N PHE A 129 5.20 20.40 4.88
CA PHE A 129 3.85 20.57 5.42
C PHE A 129 3.78 21.58 6.59
N LEU A 130 4.89 21.76 7.34
CA LEU A 130 5.01 22.80 8.35
C LEU A 130 5.03 24.21 7.73
N ILE A 131 5.55 24.38 6.51
CA ILE A 131 5.48 25.65 5.79
C ILE A 131 4.05 25.96 5.37
N PHE A 132 3.27 24.97 4.93
CA PHE A 132 1.89 25.21 4.51
C PHE A 132 0.96 25.60 5.67
N ILE A 133 1.12 24.99 6.85
CA ILE A 133 0.34 25.37 8.04
C ILE A 133 0.80 26.75 8.60
N LEU A 134 2.09 27.09 8.53
CA LEU A 134 2.57 28.44 8.89
C LEU A 134 2.08 29.53 7.91
N ILE A 135 1.93 29.22 6.62
CA ILE A 135 1.37 30.16 5.63
C ILE A 135 -0.14 30.33 5.83
N VAL A 136 -0.87 29.24 6.12
CA VAL A 136 -2.33 29.30 6.26
C VAL A 136 -2.78 29.86 7.61
N LEU A 137 -1.98 29.75 8.69
CA LEU A 137 -2.32 30.35 9.99
C LEU A 137 -1.88 31.82 10.14
N ARG A 138 -1.06 32.37 9.23
CA ARG A 138 -0.63 33.78 9.29
C ARG A 138 -1.56 34.76 8.55
N SER A 139 -2.60 34.27 7.88
CA SER A 139 -3.57 35.09 7.14
C SER A 139 -4.87 35.40 7.91
N LYS A 140 -5.00 34.98 9.17
CA LYS A 140 -6.16 35.29 10.03
C LYS A 140 -5.86 36.33 11.12
N THR A 141 -5.32 37.48 10.74
CA THR A 141 -5.46 38.72 11.55
C THR A 141 -5.45 39.95 10.65
N CYS A 142 -6.58 40.23 9.99
CA CYS A 142 -6.93 41.58 9.57
C CYS A 142 -8.21 41.97 10.32
N PRO A 143 -8.19 42.95 11.22
CA PRO A 143 -9.42 43.53 11.73
C PRO A 143 -10.07 44.37 10.63
N PHE A 144 -11.28 43.98 10.27
CA PHE A 144 -12.21 44.77 9.48
C PHE A 144 -12.70 45.93 10.36
N VAL A 145 -12.21 47.15 10.13
CA VAL A 145 -12.75 48.38 10.73
C VAL A 145 -13.77 48.97 9.76
N SER A 146 -15.01 49.05 10.24
CA SER A 146 -16.17 49.60 9.55
C SER A 146 -16.28 51.11 9.76
N GLY A 147 -16.39 51.86 8.65
CA GLY A 147 -17.22 53.06 8.47
C GLY A 147 -16.82 54.37 9.16
N HIS A 148 -16.60 55.45 8.39
CA HIS A 148 -17.61 56.48 8.11
C HIS A 148 -17.04 57.64 7.24
N SER A 149 -17.91 58.15 6.37
CA SER A 149 -17.78 59.34 5.53
C SER A 149 -17.67 60.65 6.34
N PHE A 150 -16.95 61.66 5.85
CA PHE A 150 -17.45 63.05 5.63
C PHE A 150 -16.37 63.94 4.98
N ASN A 151 -16.78 64.67 3.93
CA ASN A 151 -16.20 65.84 3.25
C ASN A 151 -14.68 66.07 3.24
#